data_AF-A0AAV9V2Z8-F1
#
_entry.id   AF-A0AAV9V2Z8-F1
#
_cell.length_a   1.000
_cell.length_b   1.000
_cell.length_c   1.000
_cell.angle_alpha   90.00
_cell.angle_beta   90.00
_cell.angle_gamma   90.00
#
_symmetry.space_group_name_H-M   'P 1'
#
loop_
_entity.id
_entity.type
_entity.pdbx_description
1 polymer ?
#
loop_
_entity_poly.entity_id
_entity_poly.type
_entity_poly.pdbx_seq_one_letter_code
_entity_poly.pdbx_strand_id
1 'polypeptide(L)'
;MDPRLAEILQTLNETSSVAAQQPSANFLPQLQQLQQTSNYDPRRIYQLDPAPAPVHAPPPRAPPPSTATAGPVQTVDPRTITQWPAALKYITMVVTNNPIAMDRLRKMKAHQREHEQQWWKSREAIVKRQSNSSNSQSTMNSVLKSFGVSSTSAEPTAEEKRKELATYDAKVHRASQQMYDAMAIDLKKLEIPFFILPDDDFPGDKAELPNLKKRVIELLDDLT
;
A
#
# COMPACT_ATOMS: atom_id res chain seq x y z
N MET A 1 33.43 53.97 -16.53
CA MET A 1 32.92 52.64 -16.18
C MET A 1 32.34 52.76 -14.78
N ASP A 2 31.02 52.62 -14.66
CA ASP A 2 30.29 52.90 -13.43
C ASP A 2 30.54 51.78 -12.41
N PRO A 3 31.13 52.05 -11.23
CA PRO A 3 31.52 51.01 -10.27
C PRO A 3 30.33 50.20 -9.75
N ARG A 4 29.12 50.76 -9.80
CA ARG A 4 27.89 50.05 -9.43
C ARG A 4 27.46 48.97 -10.41
N LEU A 5 27.78 49.11 -11.70
CA LEU A 5 27.48 48.06 -12.69
C LEU A 5 28.40 46.84 -12.50
N ALA A 6 29.65 47.07 -12.09
CA ALA A 6 30.57 45.99 -11.75
C ALA A 6 30.08 45.22 -10.52
N GLU A 7 29.56 45.93 -9.52
CA GLU A 7 29.01 45.35 -8.29
C GLU A 7 27.73 44.54 -8.56
N ILE A 8 26.87 44.99 -9.48
CA ILE A 8 25.66 44.27 -9.91
C ILE A 8 26.01 43.00 -10.69
N LEU A 9 27.00 43.06 -11.59
CA LEU A 9 27.47 41.87 -12.32
C LEU A 9 28.15 40.86 -11.40
N GLN A 10 28.88 41.34 -10.39
CA GLN A 10 29.51 40.49 -9.38
C GLN A 10 28.46 39.85 -8.46
N THR A 11 27.45 40.62 -8.03
CA THR A 11 26.31 40.11 -7.26
C THR A 11 25.52 39.07 -8.05
N LEU A 12 25.20 39.32 -9.32
CA LEU A 12 24.50 38.35 -10.18
C LEU A 12 25.33 37.09 -10.46
N ASN A 13 26.66 37.23 -10.56
CA ASN A 13 27.57 36.10 -10.70
C ASN A 13 27.69 35.30 -9.39
N GLU A 14 27.64 35.94 -8.23
CA GLU A 14 27.58 35.29 -6.92
C GLU A 14 26.24 34.57 -6.71
N THR A 15 25.09 35.17 -7.06
CA THR A 15 23.79 34.48 -6.98
C THR A 15 23.67 33.32 -7.99
N SER A 16 24.34 33.43 -9.13
CA SER A 16 24.43 32.31 -10.11
C SER A 16 25.42 31.23 -9.67
N SER A 17 26.42 31.58 -8.83
CA SER A 17 27.42 30.64 -8.31
C SER A 17 26.94 29.86 -7.07
N VAL A 18 25.88 30.31 -6.38
CA VAL A 18 25.20 29.49 -5.35
C VAL A 18 24.43 28.31 -5.97
N ALA A 19 24.25 28.28 -7.30
CA ALA A 19 23.75 27.10 -8.01
C ALA A 19 24.83 26.02 -8.25
N ALA A 20 26.09 26.25 -7.87
CA ALA A 20 27.19 25.37 -8.21
C ALA A 20 28.17 25.11 -7.05
N GLN A 21 27.67 24.84 -5.83
CA GLN A 21 28.40 23.98 -4.89
C GLN A 21 27.53 23.47 -3.73
N GLN A 22 27.57 22.15 -3.57
CA GLN A 22 26.91 21.27 -2.60
C GLN A 22 25.53 20.72 -3.02
N PRO A 23 25.46 19.45 -3.46
CA PRO A 23 24.20 18.73 -3.51
C PRO A 23 23.73 18.54 -2.07
N SER A 24 22.72 19.33 -1.69
CA SER A 24 21.87 19.01 -0.58
C SER A 24 21.27 17.62 -0.84
N ALA A 25 21.87 16.59 -0.24
CA ALA A 25 21.43 15.19 -0.30
C ALA A 25 19.99 14.97 0.20
N ASN A 26 19.29 16.03 0.62
CA ASN A 26 17.92 16.02 1.10
C ASN A 26 16.85 16.38 0.05
N PHE A 27 17.21 16.84 -1.17
CA PHE A 27 16.21 17.11 -2.22
C PHE A 27 15.96 15.92 -3.15
N LEU A 28 16.93 15.02 -3.28
CA LEU A 28 16.81 13.79 -4.09
C LEU A 28 15.74 12.81 -3.56
N PRO A 29 15.60 12.55 -2.23
CA PRO A 29 14.55 11.66 -1.74
C PRO A 29 13.14 12.22 -2.02
N GLN A 30 12.99 13.55 -1.98
CA GLN A 30 11.68 14.19 -2.11
C GLN A 30 11.16 14.18 -3.55
N LEU A 31 12.02 14.42 -4.54
CA LEU A 31 11.66 14.27 -5.96
C LEU A 31 11.41 12.81 -6.34
N GLN A 32 12.14 11.87 -5.74
CA GLN A 32 11.95 10.43 -5.99
C GLN A 32 10.65 9.90 -5.38
N GLN A 33 10.24 10.41 -4.21
CA GLN A 33 8.91 10.16 -3.64
C GLN A 33 7.79 10.76 -4.50
N LEU A 34 7.99 11.95 -5.07
CA LEU A 34 7.01 12.60 -5.94
C LEU A 34 6.80 11.83 -7.25
N GLN A 35 7.84 11.27 -7.87
CA GLN A 35 7.68 10.44 -9.07
C GLN A 35 6.94 9.11 -8.81
N GLN A 36 7.03 8.57 -7.59
CA GLN A 36 6.23 7.39 -7.22
C GLN A 36 4.72 7.68 -7.15
N THR A 37 4.32 8.94 -6.92
CA THR A 37 2.89 9.29 -6.81
C THR A 37 2.12 9.21 -8.13
N SER A 38 2.77 9.34 -9.28
CA SER A 38 2.10 9.28 -10.59
C SER A 38 1.84 7.86 -11.08
N ASN A 39 2.58 6.86 -10.58
CA ASN A 39 2.51 5.46 -11.06
C ASN A 39 2.15 4.46 -9.96
N TYR A 40 1.58 4.92 -8.84
CA TYR A 40 1.19 4.04 -7.76
C TYR A 40 -0.07 3.22 -8.11
N ASP A 41 0.13 1.93 -8.37
CA ASP A 41 -0.94 0.95 -8.56
C ASP A 41 -0.82 -0.13 -7.47
N PRO A 42 -1.75 -0.19 -6.49
CA PRO A 42 -1.70 -1.17 -5.41
C PRO A 42 -1.77 -2.62 -5.94
N ARG A 43 -2.25 -2.84 -7.17
CA ARG A 43 -2.35 -4.18 -7.78
C ARG A 43 -0.99 -4.75 -8.17
N ARG A 44 0.03 -3.91 -8.38
CA ARG A 44 1.37 -4.34 -8.83
C ARG A 44 2.07 -5.26 -7.84
N ILE A 45 1.77 -5.16 -6.55
CA ILE A 45 2.36 -5.98 -5.49
C ILE A 45 1.61 -7.31 -5.28
N TYR A 46 0.32 -7.37 -5.68
CA TYR A 46 -0.47 -8.62 -5.72
C TYR A 46 -0.34 -9.37 -7.05
N GLN A 47 0.39 -8.82 -8.02
CA GLN A 47 0.79 -9.55 -9.21
C GLN A 47 1.61 -10.74 -8.71
N LEU A 48 1.05 -11.96 -8.83
CA LEU A 48 1.73 -13.18 -8.43
C LEU A 48 3.16 -13.14 -8.97
N ASP A 49 4.14 -13.42 -8.11
CA ASP A 49 5.48 -13.78 -8.58
C ASP A 49 5.32 -14.75 -9.75
N PRO A 50 5.99 -14.52 -10.89
CA PRO A 50 5.99 -15.51 -11.95
C PRO A 50 6.44 -16.84 -11.34
N ALA A 51 5.62 -17.87 -11.53
CA ALA A 51 5.89 -19.20 -11.00
C ALA A 51 7.35 -19.58 -11.30
N PRO A 52 8.13 -20.08 -10.31
CA PRO A 52 9.48 -20.55 -10.59
C PRO A 52 9.42 -21.59 -11.70
N ALA A 53 10.26 -21.41 -12.72
CA ALA A 53 10.37 -22.32 -13.86
C ALA A 53 10.53 -23.77 -13.36
N PRO A 54 9.96 -24.77 -14.06
CA PRO A 54 10.01 -26.16 -13.64
C PRO A 54 11.46 -26.64 -13.62
N VAL A 55 12.03 -26.77 -12.44
CA VAL A 55 13.27 -27.52 -12.23
C VAL A 55 12.95 -29.01 -12.37
N HIS A 56 13.63 -29.65 -13.33
CA HIS A 56 13.53 -31.08 -13.59
C HIS A 56 13.73 -31.90 -12.32
N ALA A 57 12.72 -32.70 -11.94
CA ALA A 57 12.80 -33.66 -10.87
C ALA A 57 13.63 -34.89 -11.28
N PRO A 58 14.52 -35.43 -10.41
CA PRO A 58 15.11 -36.75 -10.61
C PRO A 58 14.11 -37.89 -10.30
N PRO A 59 14.31 -39.11 -10.85
CA PRO A 59 13.33 -40.19 -10.83
C PRO A 59 13.10 -40.81 -9.43
N PRO A 60 11.95 -41.48 -9.22
CA PRO A 60 11.48 -41.89 -7.89
C PRO A 60 12.21 -43.14 -7.38
N ARG A 61 12.58 -43.11 -6.10
CA ARG A 61 13.05 -44.28 -5.35
C ARG A 61 11.86 -44.91 -4.60
N ALA A 62 11.73 -46.23 -4.66
CA ALA A 62 10.63 -46.99 -4.08
C ALA A 62 10.45 -46.78 -2.56
N PRO A 63 9.21 -46.83 -2.04
CA PRO A 63 8.94 -46.67 -0.61
C PRO A 63 9.13 -47.99 0.17
N PRO A 64 9.60 -47.95 1.44
CA PRO A 64 9.49 -49.07 2.36
C PRO A 64 8.07 -49.19 2.92
N PRO A 65 7.62 -50.40 3.34
CA PRO A 65 6.32 -50.56 3.96
C PRO A 65 6.39 -50.07 5.42
N SER A 66 5.60 -49.05 5.75
CA SER A 66 5.33 -48.67 7.15
C SER A 66 3.87 -48.97 7.45
N THR A 67 3.68 -49.98 8.28
CA THR A 67 2.46 -50.24 9.04
C THR A 67 2.21 -49.09 10.01
N ALA A 68 1.22 -48.25 9.72
CA ALA A 68 0.64 -47.35 10.71
C ALA A 68 -0.85 -47.20 10.41
N THR A 69 -1.65 -47.85 11.25
CA THR A 69 -3.11 -47.66 11.34
C THR A 69 -3.36 -46.22 11.81
N ALA A 70 -3.50 -45.28 10.88
CA ALA A 70 -4.05 -43.97 11.14
C ALA A 70 -5.55 -44.01 10.82
N GLY A 71 -6.38 -43.71 11.82
CA GLY A 71 -7.82 -43.49 11.62
C GLY A 71 -8.08 -42.39 10.59
N PRO A 72 -9.30 -42.31 10.03
CA PRO A 72 -9.60 -41.38 8.95
C PRO A 72 -9.46 -39.94 9.47
N VAL A 73 -8.46 -39.23 8.95
CA VAL A 73 -8.42 -37.76 9.00
C VAL A 73 -9.66 -37.34 8.22
N GLN A 74 -10.73 -36.98 8.93
CA GLN A 74 -11.89 -36.38 8.30
C GLN A 74 -11.44 -35.04 7.74
N THR A 75 -11.06 -35.02 6.47
CA THR A 75 -10.87 -33.83 5.67
C THR A 75 -12.24 -33.17 5.53
N VAL A 76 -12.64 -32.40 6.54
CA VAL A 76 -13.85 -31.60 6.51
C VAL A 76 -13.68 -30.59 5.39
N ASP A 77 -14.51 -30.69 4.35
CA ASP A 77 -14.50 -29.72 3.26
C ASP A 77 -14.87 -28.34 3.82
N PRO A 78 -13.98 -27.34 3.74
CA PRO A 78 -14.23 -26.02 4.32
C PRO A 78 -15.42 -25.29 3.69
N ARG A 79 -15.89 -25.72 2.51
CA ARG A 79 -17.11 -25.20 1.87
C ARG A 79 -18.40 -25.57 2.61
N THR A 80 -18.37 -26.67 3.35
CA THR A 80 -19.55 -27.16 4.11
C THR A 80 -19.70 -26.49 5.47
N ILE A 81 -18.69 -25.73 5.90
CA ILE A 81 -18.67 -25.07 7.20
C ILE A 81 -19.56 -23.82 7.16
N THR A 82 -20.68 -23.87 7.87
CA THR A 82 -21.64 -22.75 7.99
C THR A 82 -21.65 -22.10 9.37
N GLN A 83 -21.05 -22.74 10.39
CA GLN A 83 -21.12 -22.32 11.79
C GLN A 83 -19.75 -21.85 12.30
N TRP A 84 -19.75 -20.80 13.13
CA TRP A 84 -18.54 -20.20 13.68
C TRP A 84 -17.63 -21.19 14.45
N PRO A 85 -18.11 -22.04 15.38
CA PRO A 85 -17.23 -22.94 16.14
C PRO A 85 -16.50 -23.96 15.25
N ALA A 86 -17.14 -24.39 14.16
CA ALA A 86 -16.53 -25.29 13.19
C ALA A 86 -15.44 -24.59 12.37
N ALA A 87 -15.68 -23.35 11.96
CA ALA A 87 -14.68 -22.53 11.26
C ALA A 87 -13.47 -22.23 12.14
N LEU A 88 -13.69 -21.86 13.41
CA LEU A 88 -12.62 -21.63 14.37
C LEU A 88 -11.73 -22.89 14.50
N LYS A 89 -12.34 -24.05 14.72
CA LYS A 89 -11.60 -25.32 14.79
C LYS A 89 -10.81 -25.60 13.52
N TYR A 90 -11.42 -25.40 12.35
CA TYR A 90 -10.75 -25.59 11.06
C TYR A 90 -9.53 -24.67 10.92
N ILE A 91 -9.69 -23.38 11.19
CA ILE A 91 -8.60 -22.41 11.08
C ILE A 91 -7.46 -22.78 12.04
N THR A 92 -7.78 -23.04 13.31
CA THR A 92 -6.78 -23.36 14.34
C THR A 92 -6.10 -24.70 14.15
N MET A 93 -6.73 -25.68 13.48
CA MET A 93 -6.15 -27.02 13.28
C MET A 93 -5.58 -27.26 11.89
N VAL A 94 -6.05 -26.56 10.86
CA VAL A 94 -5.68 -26.82 9.46
C VAL A 94 -4.86 -25.66 8.91
N VAL A 95 -5.35 -24.43 9.05
CA VAL A 95 -4.71 -23.24 8.45
C VAL A 95 -3.41 -22.89 9.17
N THR A 96 -3.41 -22.89 10.50
CA THR A 96 -2.21 -22.61 11.33
C THR A 96 -1.09 -23.64 11.13
N ASN A 97 -1.46 -24.90 10.91
CA ASN A 97 -0.51 -25.99 10.65
C ASN A 97 0.02 -25.99 9.22
N ASN A 98 -0.54 -25.16 8.33
CA ASN A 98 -0.04 -24.97 6.97
C ASN A 98 0.93 -23.77 6.92
N PRO A 99 2.26 -24.00 6.83
CA PRO A 99 3.24 -22.91 6.86
C PRO A 99 3.14 -21.97 5.66
N ILE A 100 2.70 -22.48 4.50
CA ILE A 100 2.53 -21.69 3.27
C ILE A 100 1.35 -20.72 3.45
N ALA A 101 0.23 -21.21 4.01
CA ALA A 101 -0.93 -20.38 4.28
C ALA A 101 -0.60 -19.27 5.29
N MET A 102 0.08 -19.61 6.39
CA MET A 102 0.48 -18.64 7.41
C MET A 102 1.47 -17.60 6.88
N ASP A 103 2.46 -17.99 6.07
CA ASP A 103 3.37 -17.04 5.42
C ASP A 103 2.61 -16.09 4.48
N ARG A 104 1.66 -16.60 3.69
CA ARG A 104 0.83 -15.77 2.81
C ARG A 104 -0.01 -14.76 3.60
N LEU A 105 -0.63 -15.18 4.70
CA LEU A 105 -1.43 -14.30 5.55
C LEU A 105 -0.58 -13.19 6.21
N ARG A 106 0.61 -13.53 6.73
CA ARG A 106 1.55 -12.53 7.28
C ARG A 106 1.99 -11.52 6.23
N LYS A 107 2.33 -11.98 5.02
CA LYS A 107 2.67 -11.11 3.89
C LYS A 107 1.52 -10.19 3.51
N MET A 108 0.30 -10.72 3.47
CA MET A 108 -0.90 -9.93 3.19
C MET A 108 -1.09 -8.80 4.20
N LYS A 109 -0.98 -9.09 5.50
CA LYS A 109 -1.03 -8.09 6.58
C LYS A 109 0.10 -7.07 6.49
N ALA A 110 1.32 -7.52 6.13
CA ALA A 110 2.46 -6.64 5.92
C ALA A 110 2.24 -5.67 4.75
N HIS A 111 1.78 -6.18 3.60
CA HIS A 111 1.46 -5.36 2.43
C HIS A 111 0.36 -4.35 2.72
N GLN A 112 -0.72 -4.75 3.41
CA GLN A 112 -1.76 -3.82 3.84
C GLN A 112 -1.18 -2.64 4.63
N ARG A 113 -0.40 -2.92 5.68
CA ARG A 113 0.25 -1.88 6.50
C ARG A 113 1.18 -0.99 5.68
N GLU A 114 1.91 -1.56 4.72
CA GLU A 114 2.78 -0.80 3.82
C GLU A 114 1.98 0.15 2.92
N HIS A 115 0.89 -0.34 2.31
CA HIS A 115 0.00 0.49 1.49
C HIS A 115 -0.57 1.66 2.32
N GLU A 116 -1.08 1.39 3.51
CA GLU A 116 -1.61 2.41 4.42
C GLU A 116 -0.57 3.44 4.81
N GLN A 117 0.64 2.99 5.16
CA GLN A 117 1.75 3.88 5.49
C GLN A 117 2.16 4.74 4.29
N GLN A 118 2.17 4.18 3.09
CA GLN A 118 2.50 4.91 1.88
C GLN A 118 1.44 5.96 1.52
N TRP A 119 0.15 5.62 1.66
CA TRP A 119 -0.94 6.57 1.46
C TRP A 119 -0.85 7.72 2.44
N TRP A 120 -0.58 7.41 3.71
CA TRP A 120 -0.35 8.43 4.73
C TRP A 120 0.82 9.34 4.37
N LYS A 121 2.00 8.78 4.07
CA LYS A 121 3.19 9.56 3.69
C LYS A 121 2.95 10.45 2.47
N SER A 122 2.24 9.94 1.46
CA SER A 122 1.93 10.70 0.26
C SER A 122 0.95 11.85 0.53
N ARG A 123 -0.07 11.61 1.36
CA ARG A 123 -0.97 12.66 1.83
C ARG A 123 -0.24 13.76 2.59
N GLU A 124 0.64 13.37 3.52
CA GLU A 124 1.48 14.31 4.27
C GLU A 124 2.42 15.11 3.35
N ALA A 125 2.95 14.48 2.31
CA ALA A 125 3.76 15.18 1.31
C ALA A 125 2.96 16.23 0.53
N ILE A 126 1.70 15.96 0.19
CA ILE A 126 0.79 16.94 -0.43
C ILE A 126 0.59 18.14 0.51
N VAL A 127 0.25 17.90 1.77
CA VAL A 127 0.02 18.95 2.77
C VAL A 127 1.27 19.80 2.97
N LYS A 128 2.44 19.16 3.15
CA LYS A 128 3.73 19.85 3.31
C LYS A 128 4.09 20.69 2.08
N ARG A 129 3.80 20.20 0.87
CA ARG A 129 4.01 20.98 -0.35
C ARG A 129 3.09 22.20 -0.36
N GLN A 130 1.82 22.04 -0.02
CA GLN A 130 0.85 23.14 0.03
C GLN A 130 1.26 24.23 1.05
N SER A 131 1.81 23.86 2.21
CA SER A 131 2.33 24.82 3.20
C SER A 131 3.65 25.48 2.78
N ASN A 132 4.54 24.73 2.12
CA ASN A 132 5.80 25.29 1.63
C ASN A 132 5.56 26.27 0.49
N SER A 133 4.62 25.98 -0.42
CA SER A 133 4.26 26.88 -1.51
C SER A 133 3.71 28.23 -1.00
N SER A 134 2.88 28.25 0.04
CA SER A 134 2.38 29.52 0.62
C SER A 134 3.51 30.33 1.25
N ASN A 135 4.41 29.67 2.01
CA ASN A 135 5.52 30.33 2.68
C ASN A 135 6.56 30.87 1.68
N SER A 136 6.96 30.05 0.70
CA SER A 136 7.92 30.45 -0.33
C SER A 136 7.38 31.57 -1.21
N GLN A 137 6.11 31.52 -1.62
CA GLN A 137 5.50 32.62 -2.39
C GLN A 137 5.39 33.91 -1.59
N SER A 138 5.01 33.85 -0.30
CA SER A 138 5.01 35.03 0.56
C SER A 138 6.40 35.68 0.64
N THR A 139 7.45 34.88 0.81
CA THR A 139 8.83 35.38 0.83
C THR A 139 9.25 35.98 -0.52
N MET A 140 8.98 35.30 -1.64
CA MET A 140 9.29 35.81 -2.99
C MET A 140 8.54 37.10 -3.29
N ASN A 141 7.25 37.18 -2.95
CA ASN A 141 6.44 38.39 -3.11
C ASN A 141 6.96 39.55 -2.26
N SER A 142 7.42 39.27 -1.03
CA SER A 142 8.05 40.28 -0.17
C SER A 142 9.34 40.83 -0.78
N VAL A 143 10.19 39.95 -1.31
CA VAL A 143 11.43 40.33 -1.98
C VAL A 143 11.14 41.14 -3.25
N LEU A 144 10.26 40.65 -4.13
CA LEU A 144 9.89 41.36 -5.36
C LEU A 144 9.29 42.75 -5.08
N LYS A 145 8.43 42.85 -4.05
CA LYS A 145 7.88 44.12 -3.60
C LYS A 145 8.96 45.09 -3.11
N SER A 146 9.99 44.59 -2.42
CA SER A 146 11.13 45.42 -2.00
C SER A 146 11.94 45.99 -3.18
N PHE A 147 11.91 45.32 -4.34
CA PHE A 147 12.52 45.78 -5.59
C PHE A 147 11.55 46.57 -6.50
N GLY A 148 10.33 46.89 -6.03
CA GLY A 148 9.33 47.63 -6.80
C GLY A 148 8.67 46.83 -7.92
N VAL A 149 8.88 45.50 -7.97
CA VAL A 149 8.27 44.60 -8.96
C VAL A 149 7.03 43.96 -8.35
N SER A 150 5.88 44.07 -9.01
CA SER A 150 4.69 43.28 -8.64
C SER A 150 4.76 41.90 -9.27
N SER A 151 4.63 40.87 -8.43
CA SER A 151 4.50 39.48 -8.84
C SER A 151 3.07 39.18 -9.31
N THR A 152 2.94 38.49 -10.44
CA THR A 152 1.66 37.99 -10.99
C THR A 152 1.43 36.51 -10.72
N SER A 153 2.31 35.84 -9.96
CA SER A 153 2.16 34.41 -9.67
C SER A 153 1.01 34.21 -8.69
N ALA A 154 -0.13 33.74 -9.18
CA ALA A 154 -1.30 33.42 -8.37
C ALA A 154 -0.98 32.23 -7.46
N GLU A 155 -1.14 32.43 -6.14
CA GLU A 155 -1.06 31.33 -5.18
C GLU A 155 -2.23 30.35 -5.44
N PRO A 156 -2.00 29.03 -5.41
CA PRO A 156 -3.10 28.08 -5.41
C PRO A 156 -4.04 28.40 -4.24
N THR A 157 -5.30 28.65 -4.58
CA THR A 157 -6.35 29.04 -3.64
C THR A 157 -6.59 27.94 -2.61
N ALA A 158 -7.15 28.30 -1.45
CA ALA A 158 -7.51 27.33 -0.42
C ALA A 158 -8.48 26.26 -0.96
N GLU A 159 -9.33 26.63 -1.91
CA GLU A 159 -10.27 25.72 -2.58
C GLU A 159 -9.55 24.70 -3.48
N GLU A 160 -8.56 25.14 -4.26
CA GLU A 160 -7.73 24.25 -5.09
C GLU A 160 -6.93 23.26 -4.24
N LYS A 161 -6.34 23.73 -3.13
CA LYS A 161 -5.62 22.87 -2.16
C LYS A 161 -6.54 21.79 -1.57
N ARG A 162 -7.78 22.16 -1.21
CA ARG A 162 -8.79 21.21 -0.69
C ARG A 162 -9.24 20.22 -1.76
N LYS A 163 -9.48 20.68 -2.99
CA LYS A 163 -9.90 19.83 -4.11
C LYS A 163 -8.83 18.82 -4.48
N GLU A 164 -7.56 19.22 -4.46
CA GLU A 164 -6.43 18.32 -4.66
C GLU A 164 -6.42 17.19 -3.63
N LEU A 165 -6.55 17.54 -2.34
CA LEU A 165 -6.55 16.54 -1.27
C LEU A 165 -7.75 15.59 -1.38
N ALA A 166 -8.94 16.12 -1.68
CA ALA A 166 -10.14 15.31 -1.90
C ALA A 166 -9.99 14.34 -3.10
N THR A 167 -9.34 14.80 -4.17
CA THR A 167 -9.04 13.95 -5.34
C THR A 167 -8.07 12.83 -4.96
N TYR A 168 -7.08 13.12 -4.11
CA TYR A 168 -6.15 12.13 -3.59
C TYR A 168 -6.86 11.12 -2.69
N ASP A 169 -7.67 11.57 -1.73
CA ASP A 169 -8.40 10.71 -0.81
C ASP A 169 -9.37 9.77 -1.57
N ALA A 170 -10.02 10.26 -2.64
CA ALA A 170 -10.84 9.42 -3.52
C ALA A 170 -10.04 8.32 -4.25
N LYS A 171 -8.79 8.62 -4.65
CA LYS A 171 -7.88 7.62 -5.24
C LYS A 171 -7.49 6.57 -4.20
N VAL A 172 -7.16 6.98 -2.98
CA VAL A 172 -6.83 6.08 -1.87
C VAL A 172 -8.01 5.16 -1.55
N HIS A 173 -9.23 5.69 -1.49
CA HIS A 173 -10.42 4.88 -1.26
C HIS A 173 -10.63 3.82 -2.36
N ARG A 174 -10.46 4.20 -3.63
CA ARG A 174 -10.54 3.23 -4.73
C ARG A 174 -9.42 2.18 -4.65
N ALA A 175 -8.20 2.60 -4.30
CA ALA A 175 -7.05 1.73 -4.14
C ALA A 175 -7.23 0.74 -2.98
N SER A 176 -7.76 1.19 -1.84
CA SER A 176 -8.04 0.34 -0.69
C SER A 176 -9.11 -0.69 -0.99
N GLN A 177 -10.18 -0.33 -1.69
CA GLN A 177 -11.19 -1.30 -2.13
C GLN A 177 -10.57 -2.41 -3.00
N GLN A 178 -9.74 -2.04 -3.97
CA GLN A 178 -9.06 -3.03 -4.83
C GLN A 178 -8.09 -3.94 -4.06
N MET A 179 -7.42 -3.39 -3.05
CA MET A 179 -6.57 -4.14 -2.14
C MET A 179 -7.39 -5.17 -1.36
N TYR A 180 -8.52 -4.76 -0.77
CA TYR A 180 -9.43 -5.68 -0.05
C TYR A 180 -10.02 -6.76 -0.96
N ASP A 181 -10.38 -6.42 -2.20
CA ASP A 181 -10.88 -7.38 -3.17
C ASP A 181 -9.81 -8.44 -3.51
N ALA A 182 -8.54 -8.03 -3.64
CA ALA A 182 -7.42 -8.93 -3.87
C ALA A 182 -7.15 -9.85 -2.66
N MET A 183 -7.22 -9.30 -1.44
CA MET A 183 -7.10 -10.08 -0.21
C MET A 183 -8.21 -11.12 -0.07
N ALA A 184 -9.45 -10.77 -0.44
CA ALA A 184 -10.57 -11.72 -0.44
C ALA A 184 -10.35 -12.89 -1.41
N ILE A 185 -9.77 -12.63 -2.59
CA ILE A 185 -9.38 -13.68 -3.55
C ILE A 185 -8.32 -14.61 -2.95
N ASP A 186 -7.35 -14.07 -2.23
CA ASP A 186 -6.30 -14.90 -1.62
C ASP A 186 -6.83 -15.73 -0.45
N LEU A 187 -7.70 -15.17 0.40
CA LEU A 187 -8.40 -15.93 1.44
C LEU A 187 -9.21 -17.09 0.86
N LYS A 188 -9.85 -16.88 -0.30
CA LYS A 188 -10.53 -17.93 -1.05
C LYS A 188 -9.57 -19.02 -1.54
N LYS A 189 -8.39 -18.67 -2.07
CA LYS A 189 -7.37 -19.64 -2.50
C LYS A 189 -6.77 -20.43 -1.34
N LEU A 190 -6.70 -19.84 -0.15
CA LEU A 190 -6.26 -20.49 1.08
C LEU A 190 -7.36 -21.35 1.72
N GLU A 191 -8.52 -21.48 1.06
CA GLU A 191 -9.66 -22.28 1.52
C GLU A 191 -10.11 -21.89 2.94
N ILE A 192 -10.06 -20.59 3.25
CA ILE A 192 -10.56 -20.06 4.52
C ILE A 192 -12.09 -20.11 4.52
N PRO A 193 -12.75 -20.74 5.52
CA PRO A 193 -14.21 -20.81 5.61
C PRO A 193 -14.89 -19.44 5.48
N PHE A 194 -16.10 -19.42 4.92
CA PHE A 194 -16.90 -18.21 4.62
C PHE A 194 -16.38 -17.30 3.48
N PHE A 195 -15.14 -17.45 3.03
CA PHE A 195 -14.59 -16.71 1.88
C PHE A 195 -14.56 -17.52 0.58
N ILE A 196 -14.84 -18.82 0.64
CA ILE A 196 -14.72 -19.73 -0.50
C ILE A 196 -15.89 -19.58 -1.48
N LEU A 197 -17.11 -19.60 -0.93
CA LEU A 197 -18.35 -19.51 -1.68
C LEU A 197 -18.74 -18.03 -1.86
N PRO A 198 -19.34 -17.67 -3.01
CA PRO A 198 -20.00 -16.38 -3.13
C PRO A 198 -21.17 -16.29 -2.14
N ASP A 199 -21.52 -15.08 -1.75
CA ASP A 199 -22.53 -14.80 -0.72
C ASP A 199 -23.91 -15.39 -1.09
N ASP A 200 -24.20 -15.48 -2.39
CA ASP A 200 -25.42 -16.08 -2.92
C ASP A 200 -25.50 -17.60 -2.75
N ASP A 201 -24.35 -18.29 -2.77
CA ASP A 201 -24.28 -19.75 -2.64
C ASP A 201 -24.02 -20.19 -1.20
N PHE A 202 -23.95 -19.25 -0.25
CA PHE A 202 -23.72 -19.60 1.16
C PHE A 202 -24.93 -20.37 1.72
N PRO A 203 -24.75 -21.62 2.19
CA PRO A 203 -25.87 -22.46 2.62
C PRO A 203 -26.36 -22.15 4.05
N GLY A 204 -25.69 -21.23 4.76
CA GLY A 204 -26.10 -20.75 6.08
C GLY A 204 -26.94 -19.47 6.01
N ASP A 205 -27.06 -18.80 7.16
CA ASP A 205 -27.73 -17.50 7.22
C ASP A 205 -26.88 -16.42 6.55
N LYS A 206 -27.38 -15.89 5.43
CA LYS A 206 -26.71 -14.84 4.65
C LYS A 206 -26.62 -13.52 5.40
N ALA A 207 -27.56 -13.23 6.31
CA ALA A 207 -27.51 -12.01 7.10
C ALA A 207 -26.35 -12.02 8.11
N GLU A 208 -25.97 -13.21 8.59
CA GLU A 208 -24.86 -13.41 9.53
C GLU A 208 -23.50 -13.56 8.84
N LEU A 209 -23.46 -13.83 7.54
CA LEU A 209 -22.23 -14.04 6.79
C LEU A 209 -21.21 -12.88 6.94
N PRO A 210 -21.60 -11.59 6.89
CA PRO A 210 -20.67 -10.48 7.13
C PRO A 210 -20.05 -10.52 8.53
N ASN A 211 -20.84 -10.86 9.55
CA ASN A 211 -20.35 -10.99 10.93
C ASN A 211 -19.37 -12.17 11.07
N LEU A 212 -19.68 -13.30 10.41
CA LEU A 212 -18.81 -14.48 10.39
C LEU A 212 -17.48 -14.18 9.70
N LYS A 213 -17.51 -13.54 8.53
CA LYS A 213 -16.31 -13.08 7.81
C LYS A 213 -15.48 -12.15 8.70
N LYS A 214 -16.11 -11.17 9.36
CA LYS A 214 -15.43 -10.26 10.28
C LYS A 214 -14.68 -11.00 11.39
N ARG A 215 -15.37 -11.94 12.08
CA ARG A 215 -14.75 -12.75 13.14
C ARG A 215 -13.57 -13.59 12.64
N VAL A 216 -13.66 -14.12 11.42
CA VAL A 216 -12.52 -14.83 10.81
C VAL A 216 -11.36 -13.87 10.60
N ILE A 217 -11.58 -12.67 10.06
CA ILE A 217 -10.49 -11.70 9.87
C ILE A 217 -9.85 -11.32 11.21
N GLU A 218 -10.64 -11.05 12.25
CA GLU A 218 -10.14 -10.78 13.62
C GLU A 218 -9.27 -11.93 14.13
N LEU A 219 -9.74 -13.18 13.98
CA LEU A 219 -8.96 -14.36 14.35
C LEU A 219 -7.65 -14.49 13.57
N LEU A 220 -7.67 -14.25 12.25
CA LEU A 220 -6.47 -14.31 11.43
C LEU A 220 -5.48 -13.20 11.81
N ASP A 221 -5.98 -12.04 12.24
CA ASP A 221 -5.15 -10.93 12.73
C ASP A 221 -4.44 -11.28 14.05
N ASP A 222 -5.14 -11.97 14.97
CA ASP A 222 -4.55 -12.47 16.22
C ASP A 222 -3.49 -13.56 16.00
N LEU A 223 -3.62 -14.32 14.92
CA LEU A 223 -2.73 -15.45 14.60
C LEU A 223 -1.48 -15.04 13.80
N THR A 224 -1.42 -13.84 13.22
CA THR A 224 -0.38 -13.42 12.27
C THR A 224 0.37 -12.16 12.65
#